data_AF-A0A0Q8N457-F1
#
_entry.id   AF-A0A0Q8N457-F1
#
_cell.length_a   1.000
_cell.length_b   1.000
_cell.length_c   1.000
_cell.angle_alpha   90.00
_cell.angle_beta   90.00
_cell.angle_gamma   90.00
#
_symmetry.space_group_name_H-M   'P 1'
#
loop_
_entity.id
_entity.type
_entity.pdbx_description
1 polymer ?
#
loop_
_entity_poly.entity_id
_entity_poly.type
_entity_poly.pdbx_seq_one_letter_code
_entity_poly.pdbx_strand_id
1 'polypeptide(L)'
;MELKDILTVTGLSITLAGIINGILYQYIFLPKVNRTFKKFEFDLKQKDLINQEQWKHKRDACFNALNIADALLSNYKYPNIKEGDIKPGKITTEEVRKCFNDLACSCKDTIVIDLLKKIMFDSVSPDIIVDLRNAVRMELEFGNTEFDKDRDKAFVGKVGADNELKK
;
A
#
# COMPACT_ATOMS: atom_id res chain seq x y z
N MET A 1 -65.05 8.66 -43.64
CA MET A 1 -64.00 7.83 -43.03
C MET A 1 -64.65 7.13 -41.84
N GLU A 2 -64.73 5.81 -41.85
CA GLU A 2 -65.43 5.08 -40.79
C GLU A 2 -64.56 4.99 -39.53
N LEU A 3 -65.20 4.96 -38.36
CA LEU A 3 -64.53 4.93 -37.04
C LEU A 3 -63.53 3.76 -36.90
N LYS A 4 -63.79 2.64 -37.59
CA LYS A 4 -62.92 1.46 -37.64
C LYS A 4 -61.60 1.73 -38.37
N ASP A 5 -61.61 2.55 -39.41
CA ASP A 5 -60.42 2.91 -40.18
C ASP A 5 -59.49 3.84 -39.38
N ILE A 6 -60.09 4.72 -38.57
CA ILE A 6 -59.34 5.59 -37.66
C ILE A 6 -58.68 4.76 -36.56
N LEU A 7 -59.39 3.80 -35.99
CA LEU A 7 -58.88 2.93 -34.92
C LEU A 7 -57.74 2.00 -35.41
N THR A 8 -57.83 1.46 -36.62
CA THR A 8 -56.77 0.61 -37.19
C THR A 8 -55.51 1.42 -37.52
N VAL A 9 -55.65 2.62 -38.10
CA VAL A 9 -54.51 3.50 -38.42
C VAL A 9 -53.81 4.00 -37.16
N THR A 10 -54.57 4.39 -36.12
CA THR A 10 -54.00 4.80 -34.83
C THR A 10 -53.33 3.62 -34.09
N GLY A 11 -53.93 2.42 -34.10
CA GLY A 11 -53.30 1.22 -33.54
C GLY A 11 -52.00 0.81 -34.24
N LEU A 12 -51.97 0.87 -35.58
CA LEU A 12 -50.78 0.58 -36.40
C LEU A 12 -49.65 1.60 -36.18
N SER A 13 -49.97 2.88 -36.04
CA SER A 13 -48.96 3.93 -35.77
C SER A 13 -48.35 3.81 -34.37
N ILE A 14 -49.15 3.48 -33.35
CA ILE A 14 -48.65 3.24 -31.99
C ILE A 14 -47.74 2.00 -31.95
N THR A 15 -48.13 0.90 -32.60
CA THR A 15 -47.30 -0.33 -32.66
C THR A 15 -46.01 -0.11 -33.43
N LEU A 16 -46.06 0.59 -34.57
CA LEU A 16 -44.86 0.93 -35.34
C LEU A 16 -43.89 1.81 -34.52
N ALA A 17 -44.41 2.80 -33.79
CA ALA A 17 -43.60 3.65 -32.91
C ALA A 17 -42.94 2.85 -31.77
N GLY A 18 -43.66 1.87 -31.19
CA GLY A 18 -43.10 0.94 -30.20
C GLY A 18 -41.96 0.09 -30.76
N ILE A 19 -42.13 -0.45 -31.98
CA ILE A 19 -41.10 -1.24 -32.66
C ILE A 19 -39.86 -0.38 -32.96
N ILE A 20 -40.05 0.82 -33.50
CA ILE A 20 -38.95 1.74 -33.81
C ILE A 20 -38.19 2.12 -32.53
N ASN A 21 -38.90 2.46 -31.44
CA ASN A 21 -38.27 2.77 -30.16
C ASN A 21 -37.52 1.56 -29.58
N GLY A 22 -38.06 0.34 -29.71
CA GLY A 22 -37.39 -0.90 -29.32
C GLY A 22 -36.08 -1.12 -30.08
N ILE A 23 -36.10 -0.93 -31.41
CA ILE A 23 -34.91 -1.04 -32.28
C ILE A 23 -33.87 0.04 -31.91
N LEU A 24 -34.29 1.30 -31.77
CA LEU A 24 -33.39 2.39 -31.37
C LEU A 24 -32.75 2.11 -29.99
N TYR A 25 -33.55 1.61 -29.04
CA TYR A 25 -33.04 1.26 -27.72
C TYR A 25 -32.01 0.12 -27.80
N GLN A 26 -32.33 -0.96 -28.53
CA GLN A 26 -31.49 -2.15 -28.61
C GLN A 26 -30.20 -1.94 -29.41
N TYR A 27 -30.23 -1.18 -30.49
CA TYR A 27 -29.09 -1.03 -31.40
C TYR A 27 -28.31 0.27 -31.20
N ILE A 28 -28.88 1.29 -30.56
CA ILE A 28 -28.20 2.58 -30.38
C ILE A 28 -27.95 2.87 -28.90
N PHE A 29 -29.00 2.84 -28.06
CA PHE A 29 -28.88 3.21 -26.66
C PHE A 29 -28.09 2.19 -25.83
N LEU A 30 -28.51 0.91 -25.85
CA LEU A 30 -27.85 -0.15 -25.08
C LEU A 30 -26.36 -0.32 -25.44
N PRO A 31 -25.94 -0.31 -26.72
CA PRO A 31 -24.53 -0.41 -27.06
C PRO A 31 -23.72 0.81 -26.61
N LYS A 32 -24.31 2.01 -26.67
CA LYS A 32 -23.65 3.24 -26.18
C LYS A 32 -23.41 3.17 -24.68
N VAL A 33 -24.44 2.77 -23.92
CA VAL A 33 -24.35 2.58 -22.46
C VAL A 33 -23.33 1.50 -22.11
N ASN A 34 -23.37 0.35 -22.80
CA ASN A 34 -22.42 -0.75 -22.59
C ASN A 34 -20.98 -0.32 -22.89
N ARG A 35 -20.73 0.46 -23.95
CA ARG A 35 -19.40 1.02 -24.24
C ARG A 35 -18.92 1.95 -23.14
N THR A 36 -19.80 2.80 -22.60
CA THR A 36 -19.46 3.68 -21.48
C THR A 36 -19.12 2.88 -20.23
N PHE A 37 -19.90 1.85 -19.89
CA PHE A 37 -19.59 0.96 -18.76
C PHE A 37 -18.25 0.25 -18.94
N LYS A 38 -17.95 -0.27 -20.14
CA LYS A 38 -16.65 -0.90 -20.43
C LYS A 38 -15.49 0.08 -20.27
N LYS A 39 -15.64 1.33 -20.73
CA LYS A 39 -14.62 2.37 -20.53
C LYS A 39 -14.42 2.65 -19.05
N PHE A 40 -15.50 2.83 -18.31
CA PHE A 40 -15.43 3.07 -16.87
C PHE A 40 -14.78 1.90 -16.11
N GLU A 41 -15.13 0.65 -16.44
CA GLU A 41 -14.51 -0.55 -15.88
C GLU A 41 -13.01 -0.60 -16.20
N PHE A 42 -12.63 -0.27 -17.44
CA PHE A 42 -11.23 -0.19 -17.84
C PHE A 42 -10.47 0.88 -17.04
N ASP A 43 -11.03 2.09 -16.92
CA ASP A 43 -10.43 3.19 -16.17
C ASP A 43 -10.27 2.85 -14.68
N LEU A 44 -11.26 2.17 -14.08
CA LEU A 44 -11.17 1.67 -12.71
C LEU A 44 -10.04 0.64 -12.56
N LYS A 45 -9.94 -0.33 -13.47
CA LYS A 45 -8.86 -1.33 -13.44
C LYS A 45 -7.49 -0.69 -13.56
N GLN A 46 -7.33 0.31 -14.43
CA GLN A 46 -6.06 1.04 -14.57
C GLN A 46 -5.69 1.79 -13.29
N LYS A 47 -6.66 2.49 -12.67
CA LYS A 47 -6.42 3.15 -11.39
C LYS A 47 -6.07 2.18 -10.28
N ASP A 48 -6.75 1.03 -10.23
CA ASP A 48 -6.48 0.01 -9.22
C ASP A 48 -5.06 -0.56 -9.37
N LEU A 49 -4.60 -0.82 -10.59
CA LEU A 49 -3.23 -1.25 -10.86
C LEU A 49 -2.19 -0.23 -10.39
N ILE A 50 -2.37 1.06 -10.72
CA ILE A 50 -1.47 2.12 -10.29
C ILE A 50 -1.43 2.21 -8.75
N ASN A 51 -2.60 2.15 -8.10
CA ASN A 51 -2.69 2.19 -6.64
C ASN A 51 -1.99 0.98 -5.99
N GLN A 52 -2.14 -0.21 -6.58
CA GLN A 52 -1.46 -1.42 -6.10
C GLN A 52 0.06 -1.30 -6.22
N GLU A 53 0.57 -0.74 -7.34
CA GLU A 53 2.00 -0.51 -7.52
C GLU A 53 2.55 0.53 -6.53
N GLN A 54 1.83 1.64 -6.34
CA GLN A 54 2.19 2.66 -5.36
C GLN A 54 2.22 2.10 -3.93
N TRP A 55 1.18 1.33 -3.56
CA TRP A 55 1.10 0.70 -2.25
C TRP A 55 2.21 -0.33 -2.05
N LYS A 56 2.54 -1.12 -3.09
CA LYS A 56 3.65 -2.05 -3.06
C LYS A 56 4.98 -1.32 -2.83
N HIS A 57 5.24 -0.25 -3.58
CA HIS A 57 6.48 0.53 -3.45
C HIS A 57 6.62 1.14 -2.06
N LYS A 58 5.52 1.72 -1.54
CA LYS A 58 5.44 2.24 -0.17
C LYS A 58 5.76 1.17 0.88
N ARG A 59 5.10 0.02 0.79
CA ARG A 59 5.33 -1.12 1.71
C ARG A 59 6.78 -1.58 1.68
N ASP A 60 7.35 -1.73 0.48
CA ASP A 60 8.73 -2.17 0.32
C ASP A 60 9.71 -1.14 0.92
N ALA A 61 9.45 0.17 0.74
CA ALA A 61 10.24 1.23 1.37
C ALA A 61 10.18 1.21 2.90
N CYS A 62 8.98 1.05 3.48
CA CYS A 62 8.79 0.96 4.93
C CYS A 62 9.48 -0.28 5.54
N PHE A 63 9.41 -1.43 4.87
CA PHE A 63 10.10 -2.63 5.34
C PHE A 63 11.62 -2.54 5.18
N ASN A 64 12.10 -1.90 4.12
CA ASN A 64 13.53 -1.59 4.00
C ASN A 64 13.99 -0.69 5.16
N ALA A 65 13.20 0.31 5.56
CA ALA A 65 13.52 1.16 6.71
C ALA A 65 13.69 0.35 8.00
N LEU A 66 12.82 -0.64 8.26
CA LEU A 66 12.93 -1.52 9.42
C LEU A 66 14.20 -2.38 9.36
N ASN A 67 14.52 -2.96 8.20
CA ASN A 67 15.73 -3.77 8.02
C ASN A 67 16.99 -2.93 8.24
N ILE A 68 16.98 -1.69 7.75
CA ILE A 68 18.09 -0.76 7.92
C ILE A 68 18.26 -0.35 9.38
N ALA A 69 17.15 -0.03 10.05
CA ALA A 69 17.18 0.30 11.47
C ALA A 69 17.72 -0.86 12.32
N ASP A 70 17.28 -2.09 12.05
CA ASP A 70 17.77 -3.30 12.72
C ASP A 70 19.28 -3.50 12.50
N ALA A 71 19.75 -3.34 11.26
CA ALA A 71 21.17 -3.41 10.93
C ALA A 71 22.00 -2.28 11.58
N LEU A 72 21.47 -1.06 11.70
CA LEU A 72 22.15 0.04 12.36
C LEU A 72 22.22 -0.17 13.88
N LEU A 73 21.09 -0.50 14.50
CA LEU A 73 20.99 -0.74 15.95
C LEU A 73 21.85 -1.93 16.40
N SER A 74 22.02 -2.94 15.54
CA SER A 74 22.90 -4.07 15.83
C SER A 74 24.40 -3.74 15.79
N ASN A 75 24.78 -2.64 15.14
CA ASN A 75 26.16 -2.15 15.08
C ASN A 75 26.47 -1.10 16.16
N TYR A 76 25.48 -0.66 16.94
CA TYR A 76 25.67 0.32 18.00
C TYR A 76 26.31 -0.30 19.24
N LYS A 77 27.05 0.54 19.99
CA LYS A 77 27.63 0.17 21.29
C LYS A 77 26.73 0.67 22.41
N TYR A 78 26.22 -0.26 23.20
CA TYR A 78 25.37 0.05 24.35
C TYR A 78 26.15 -0.17 25.66
N PRO A 79 26.01 0.72 26.66
CA PRO A 79 26.81 0.68 27.89
C PRO A 79 26.61 -0.60 28.72
N ASN A 80 25.45 -1.25 28.60
CA ASN A 80 25.06 -2.40 29.42
C ASN A 80 25.09 -3.75 28.68
N ILE A 81 25.60 -3.78 27.45
CA ILE A 81 25.59 -4.98 26.59
C ILE A 81 27.03 -5.41 26.31
N LYS A 82 27.33 -6.69 26.53
CA LYS A 82 28.68 -7.21 26.27
C LYS A 82 28.91 -7.36 24.76
N GLU A 83 30.16 -7.19 24.36
CA GLU A 83 30.59 -7.44 22.99
C GLU A 83 30.30 -8.91 22.61
N GLY A 84 29.58 -9.13 21.51
CA GLY A 84 29.13 -10.47 21.07
C GLY A 84 27.73 -10.89 21.53
N ASP A 85 27.03 -10.08 22.33
CA ASP A 85 25.61 -10.33 22.63
C ASP A 85 24.66 -9.95 21.50
N ILE A 86 25.11 -9.05 20.62
CA ILE A 86 24.39 -8.65 19.41
C ILE A 86 25.24 -9.00 18.19
N LYS A 87 24.62 -9.67 17.23
CA LYS A 87 25.24 -9.98 15.94
C LYS A 87 25.19 -8.73 15.06
N PRO A 88 26.34 -8.19 14.59
CA PRO A 88 26.35 -6.99 13.76
C PRO A 88 25.67 -7.23 12.42
N GLY A 89 24.74 -6.35 12.05
CA GLY A 89 24.10 -6.34 10.75
C GLY A 89 25.05 -5.89 9.64
N LYS A 90 24.77 -6.28 8.40
CA LYS A 90 25.49 -5.81 7.21
C LYS A 90 24.62 -4.81 6.48
N ILE A 91 25.13 -3.59 6.30
CA ILE A 91 24.43 -2.54 5.58
C ILE A 91 25.40 -1.59 4.89
N THR A 92 25.02 -1.15 3.70
CA THR A 92 25.79 -0.19 2.90
C THR A 92 25.15 1.18 2.90
N THR A 93 25.96 2.23 2.75
CA THR A 93 25.48 3.61 2.61
C THR A 93 24.56 3.80 1.40
N GLU A 94 24.76 3.02 0.34
CA GLU A 94 23.93 3.06 -0.87
C GLU A 94 22.50 2.59 -0.58
N GLU A 95 22.35 1.48 0.13
CA GLU A 95 21.04 0.96 0.55
C GLU A 95 20.29 1.95 1.44
N VAL A 96 21.01 2.59 2.37
CA VAL A 96 20.44 3.61 3.25
C VAL A 96 19.92 4.81 2.44
N ARG A 97 20.74 5.37 1.55
CA ARG A 97 20.35 6.51 0.70
C ARG A 97 19.17 6.19 -0.19
N LYS A 98 19.16 5.00 -0.78
CA LYS A 98 18.04 4.53 -1.59
C LYS A 98 16.76 4.48 -0.76
N CYS A 99 16.81 3.90 0.43
CA CYS A 99 15.64 3.84 1.31
C CYS A 99 15.14 5.23 1.70
N PHE A 100 16.02 6.20 2.00
CA PHE A 100 15.60 7.57 2.27
C PHE A 100 14.84 8.21 1.10
N ASN A 101 15.33 8.02 -0.12
CA ASN A 101 14.65 8.51 -1.32
C ASN A 101 13.31 7.81 -1.55
N ASP A 102 13.28 6.48 -1.42
CA ASP A 102 12.07 5.68 -1.60
C ASP A 102 11.00 6.07 -0.57
N LEU A 103 11.38 6.25 0.71
CA LEU A 103 10.47 6.73 1.76
C LEU A 103 9.93 8.13 1.44
N ALA A 104 10.79 9.07 1.04
CA ALA A 104 10.39 10.43 0.72
C ALA A 104 9.43 10.51 -0.49
N CYS A 105 9.54 9.59 -1.43
CA CYS A 105 8.70 9.55 -2.63
C CYS A 105 7.41 8.73 -2.46
N SER A 106 7.32 7.86 -1.45
CA SER A 106 6.22 6.89 -1.32
C SER A 106 5.37 7.05 -0.06
N CYS A 107 5.93 7.57 1.04
CA CYS A 107 5.20 7.77 2.28
C CYS A 107 4.39 9.07 2.23
N LYS A 108 3.24 9.06 2.91
CA LYS A 108 2.37 10.23 3.09
C LYS A 108 2.83 11.08 4.27
N ASP A 109 3.32 10.43 5.34
CA ASP A 109 3.73 11.08 6.58
C ASP A 109 5.26 11.03 6.79
N THR A 110 5.81 12.00 7.53
CA THR A 110 7.26 12.10 7.76
C THR A 110 7.73 11.28 8.97
N ILE A 111 6.81 10.72 9.75
CA ILE A 111 7.11 10.02 11.01
C ILE A 111 8.12 8.89 10.81
N VAL A 112 7.94 8.06 9.78
CA VAL A 112 8.82 6.91 9.51
C VAL A 112 10.25 7.36 9.17
N ILE A 113 10.37 8.35 8.27
CA ILE A 113 11.67 8.86 7.85
C ILE A 113 12.38 9.61 8.98
N ASP A 114 11.65 10.32 9.84
CA ASP A 114 12.23 11.07 10.95
C ASP A 114 12.67 10.14 12.09
N LEU A 115 11.92 9.07 12.38
CA LEU A 115 12.37 8.01 13.29
C LEU A 115 13.62 7.30 12.77
N LEU A 116 13.71 7.04 11.46
CA LEU A 116 14.91 6.44 10.87
C LEU A 116 16.13 7.37 10.98
N LYS A 117 15.96 8.68 10.75
CA LYS A 117 17.04 9.67 10.97
C LYS A 117 17.50 9.68 12.42
N LYS A 118 16.54 9.68 13.36
CA LYS A 118 16.81 9.62 14.80
C LYS A 118 17.64 8.39 15.15
N ILE A 119 17.28 7.23 14.60
CA ILE A 119 18.06 5.99 14.79
C ILE A 119 19.48 6.10 14.24
N MET A 120 19.69 6.82 13.14
CA MET A 120 20.99 6.88 12.47
C MET A 120 21.94 7.94 13.04
N PHE A 121 21.40 9.06 13.53
CA PHE A 121 22.21 10.23 13.92
C PHE A 121 22.21 10.51 15.43
N ASP A 122 21.20 10.06 16.17
CA ASP A 122 21.12 10.31 17.61
C ASP A 122 21.57 9.09 18.42
N SER A 123 21.95 9.33 19.67
CA SER A 123 22.20 8.24 20.62
C SER A 123 20.85 7.69 21.09
N VAL A 124 20.48 6.52 20.58
CA VAL A 124 19.21 5.86 20.87
C VAL A 124 19.43 4.49 21.49
N SER A 125 18.48 4.04 22.31
CA SER A 125 18.40 2.67 22.80
C SER A 125 17.67 1.76 21.78
N PRO A 126 17.91 0.43 21.80
CA PRO A 126 17.34 -0.49 20.80
C PRO A 126 15.80 -0.56 20.80
N ASP A 127 15.15 -0.17 21.90
CA ASP A 127 13.70 -0.17 22.04
C ASP A 127 12.99 0.82 21.11
N ILE A 128 13.71 1.80 20.56
CA ILE A 128 13.18 2.72 19.54
C ILE A 128 12.66 2.00 18.29
N ILE A 129 13.08 0.75 18.07
CA ILE A 129 12.55 -0.10 17.00
C ILE A 129 11.03 -0.32 17.13
N VAL A 130 10.50 -0.29 18.36
CA VAL A 130 9.05 -0.36 18.63
C VAL A 130 8.33 0.82 18.02
N ASP A 131 8.88 2.03 18.20
CA ASP A 131 8.31 3.27 17.66
C ASP A 131 8.31 3.21 16.13
N LEU A 132 9.40 2.74 15.52
CA LEU A 132 9.49 2.59 14.07
C LEU A 132 8.49 1.55 13.54
N ARG A 133 8.33 0.40 14.20
CA ARG A 133 7.34 -0.63 13.81
C ARG A 133 5.92 -0.11 13.88
N ASN A 134 5.55 0.60 14.94
CA ASN A 134 4.23 1.20 15.07
C ASN A 134 4.01 2.31 14.02
N ALA A 135 5.01 3.16 13.77
CA ALA A 135 4.95 4.16 12.71
C ALA A 135 4.74 3.53 11.32
N VAL A 136 5.48 2.47 10.99
CA VAL A 136 5.29 1.73 9.73
C VAL A 136 3.90 1.11 9.64
N ARG A 137 3.37 0.55 10.73
CA ARG A 137 2.00 -0.01 10.74
C ARG A 137 0.93 1.04 10.48
N MET A 138 1.07 2.23 11.08
CA MET A 138 0.17 3.36 10.83
C MET A 138 0.29 3.84 9.39
N GLU A 139 1.51 3.99 8.88
CA GLU A 139 1.77 4.43 7.51
C GLU A 139 1.19 3.46 6.47
N LEU A 140 1.23 2.15 6.74
CA LEU A 140 0.66 1.11 5.89
C LEU A 140 -0.83 0.84 6.13
N GLU A 141 -1.48 1.63 6.98
CA GLU A 141 -2.91 1.55 7.28
C GLU A 141 -3.33 0.17 7.83
N PHE A 142 -2.40 -0.55 8.50
CA PHE A 142 -2.67 -1.85 9.15
C PHE A 142 -3.33 -1.73 10.54
N GLY A 143 -3.64 -0.50 10.97
CA GLY A 143 -4.37 -0.20 12.20
C GLY A 143 -3.72 0.94 12.99
N ASN A 144 -4.56 1.63 13.77
CA ASN A 144 -4.17 2.82 14.57
C ASN A 144 -3.86 2.50 16.03
N THR A 145 -3.83 1.22 16.39
CA THR A 145 -3.48 0.79 17.75
C THR A 145 -1.99 0.51 17.85
N GLU A 146 -1.35 1.01 18.91
CA GLU A 146 -0.01 0.59 19.32
C GLU A 146 -0.03 -0.92 19.51
N PHE A 147 0.57 -1.65 18.57
CA PHE A 147 0.56 -3.10 18.55
C PHE A 147 1.77 -3.64 19.30
N ASP A 148 2.94 -3.09 18.99
CA ASP A 148 4.17 -3.42 19.69
C ASP A 148 4.31 -2.49 20.90
N LYS A 149 4.32 -3.05 22.11
CA LYS A 149 4.37 -2.32 23.39
C LYS A 149 5.49 -2.78 24.30
N ASP A 150 6.09 -3.94 24.02
CA ASP A 150 7.11 -4.54 24.87
C ASP A 150 8.48 -3.97 24.48
N ARG A 151 8.87 -2.88 25.15
CA ARG A 151 10.18 -2.24 24.96
C ARG A 151 11.33 -3.08 25.49
N ASP A 152 11.11 -3.86 26.54
CA ASP A 152 12.14 -4.63 27.22
C ASP A 152 12.65 -5.79 26.36
N LYS A 153 11.76 -6.39 25.54
CA LYS A 153 12.08 -7.51 24.64
C LYS A 153 11.92 -7.15 23.17
N ALA A 154 11.94 -5.86 22.84
CA ALA A 154 11.69 -5.37 21.49
C ALA A 154 12.72 -5.81 20.46
N PHE A 155 13.98 -5.92 20.86
CA PHE A 155 15.12 -6.11 19.98
C PHE A 155 15.68 -7.53 20.08
N VAL A 156 15.85 -8.18 18.93
CA VAL A 156 16.38 -9.55 18.85
C VAL A 156 17.86 -9.46 18.48
N GLY A 157 18.73 -9.54 19.49
CA GLY A 157 20.18 -9.37 19.28
C GLY A 157 20.90 -10.57 18.63
N LYS A 158 20.47 -11.80 18.93
CA LYS A 158 21.02 -13.04 18.37
C LYS A 158 20.03 -14.19 18.50
N VAL A 159 20.12 -15.19 17.61
CA VAL A 159 19.30 -16.40 17.67
C VAL A 159 20.21 -17.61 17.73
N GLY A 160 19.93 -18.57 18.62
CA GLY A 160 20.79 -19.76 18.81
C GLY A 160 20.98 -20.64 17.57
N ALA A 161 20.18 -20.45 16.52
CA ALA A 161 20.31 -21.12 15.24
C ALA A 161 21.38 -20.48 14.31
N ASP A 162 21.94 -19.33 14.67
CA ASP A 162 23.00 -18.68 13.91
C ASP A 162 24.22 -19.61 13.81
N ASN A 163 24.62 -19.96 12.59
CA ASN A 163 25.71 -20.91 12.33
C ASN A 163 27.06 -20.46 12.92
N GLU A 164 27.23 -19.15 13.15
CA GLU A 164 28.43 -18.55 13.73
C GLU A 164 28.53 -18.76 15.25
N LEU A 165 27.42 -19.12 15.92
CA LEU A 165 27.34 -19.42 17.35
C LEU A 165 27.46 -20.92 17.66
N LYS A 166 27.42 -21.79 16.64
CA LYS A 166 27.66 -23.24 16.78
C LYS A 166 29.17 -23.53 16.79
N LYS A 167 29.89 -22.99 17.76
CA LYS A 167 31.28 -23.33 18.06
C LYS A 167 31.42 -23.79 19.49
#